data_AF-A0A815RXT2-F1
#
_entry.id   AF-A0A815RXT2-F1
#
_cell.length_a   1.000
_cell.length_b   1.000
_cell.length_c   1.000
_cell.angle_alpha   90.00
_cell.angle_beta   90.00
_cell.angle_gamma   90.00
#
_symmetry.space_group_name_H-M   'P 1'
#
loop_
_entity.id
_entity.type
_entity.pdbx_description
1 polymer ?
#
loop_
_entity_poly.entity_id
_entity_poly.type
_entity_poly.pdbx_seq_one_letter_code
_entity_poly.pdbx_strand_id
1 'polypeptide(L)'
;MSRDQKFSRLLQHLEKCSQSIMYYDEIAATVQRIRQTPEKQTFKNNSVIQIRIPEFQLTPSRRLRSEINIDTLSCQSIIPDEILKDQNDKEEHRQLQLEKKREQAQSSRTNETEQRRQNRLEKKREQTRSSRMNETEEQHRNRLEKVRERTRSRRMNETEEQHQNRLEKDRHRIHSSQMNDTEEQRQNRLEKKREQTRSSRMNETEEQRQNRLEQQRKRSQANREKKKIEKRASHNISTQQQNIQMRFTETEEHESYNNSGTSDLIPNENIIMKNRNPTSSSWPEPISRDLKENCLKEFLHQMSMSSLAETTCAVCNSRTSVQKSKSVPLSKITVIESLKVSDETKALIMNTQLSNLHYINHDTVTTVNSDGIQTIDDAQ
;
A
#
# COMPACT_ATOMS: atom_id res chain seq x y z
N MET A 1 12.59 -0.28 37.20
CA MET A 1 12.62 0.96 36.39
C MET A 1 13.44 1.99 37.12
N SER A 2 14.46 2.57 36.48
CA SER A 2 15.25 3.64 37.09
C SER A 2 14.40 4.89 37.31
N ARG A 3 14.85 5.77 38.21
CA ARG A 3 14.21 7.06 38.50
C ARG A 3 14.08 7.90 37.22
N ASP A 4 15.06 7.82 36.33
CA ASP A 4 15.06 8.52 35.05
C ASP A 4 13.99 7.99 34.08
N GLN A 5 13.77 6.67 34.05
CA GLN A 5 12.68 6.10 33.24
C GLN A 5 11.29 6.51 33.73
N LYS A 6 11.10 6.71 35.04
CA LYS A 6 9.84 7.22 35.59
C LYS A 6 9.64 8.68 35.23
N PHE A 7 10.70 9.48 35.29
CA PHE A 7 10.66 10.90 34.93
C PHE A 7 10.36 11.12 33.44
N SER A 8 11.01 10.36 32.54
CA SER A 8 10.72 10.41 31.10
C SER A 8 9.28 10.03 30.76
N ARG A 9 8.69 9.04 31.45
CA ARG A 9 7.27 8.70 31.25
C ARG A 9 6.32 9.79 31.74
N LEU A 10 6.67 10.46 32.84
CA LEU A 10 5.87 11.57 33.37
C LEU A 10 5.87 12.75 32.40
N LEU A 11 7.04 13.12 31.86
CA LEU A 11 7.17 14.17 30.85
C LEU A 11 6.37 13.86 29.58
N GLN A 12 6.46 12.62 29.10
CA GLN A 12 5.70 12.18 27.93
C GLN A 12 4.19 12.19 28.17
N HIS A 13 3.73 11.94 29.40
CA HIS A 13 2.32 12.05 29.77
C HIS A 13 1.87 13.51 29.84
N LEU A 14 2.69 14.40 30.40
CA LEU A 14 2.39 15.84 30.48
C LEU A 14 2.33 16.48 29.10
N GLU A 15 3.20 16.07 28.18
CA GLU A 15 3.18 16.53 26.78
C GLU A 15 1.91 16.06 26.04
N LYS A 16 1.43 14.84 26.30
CA LYS A 16 0.15 14.38 25.76
C LYS A 16 -1.05 15.13 26.36
N CYS A 17 -0.99 15.47 27.65
CA CYS A 17 -2.01 16.29 28.29
C CYS A 17 -2.06 17.72 27.72
N SER A 18 -0.91 18.34 27.47
CA SER A 18 -0.87 19.69 26.88
C SER A 18 -1.38 19.71 25.44
N GLN A 19 -1.04 18.70 24.63
CA GLN A 19 -1.59 18.55 23.28
C GLN A 19 -3.12 18.36 23.28
N SER A 20 -3.65 17.63 24.28
CA SER A 20 -5.10 17.46 24.44
C SER A 20 -5.80 18.77 24.81
N ILE A 21 -5.22 19.58 25.70
CA ILE A 21 -5.78 20.89 26.09
C ILE A 21 -5.83 21.85 24.89
N MET A 22 -4.76 21.92 24.09
CA MET A 22 -4.74 22.73 22.87
C MET A 22 -5.83 22.32 21.86
N TYR A 23 -6.15 21.03 21.78
CA TYR A 23 -7.22 20.52 20.93
C TYR A 23 -8.62 20.93 21.42
N TYR A 24 -8.83 21.01 22.74
CA TYR A 24 -10.09 21.53 23.30
C TYR A 24 -10.29 23.02 23.01
N ASP A 25 -9.23 23.83 23.06
CA ASP A 25 -9.31 25.26 22.72
C ASP A 25 -9.63 25.47 21.23
N GLU A 26 -9.09 24.64 20.35
CA GLU A 26 -9.39 24.70 18.90
C GLU A 26 -10.84 24.28 18.59
N ILE A 27 -11.37 23.29 19.33
CA ILE A 27 -12.79 22.91 19.25
C ILE A 27 -13.67 24.03 19.78
N ALA A 28 -13.35 24.63 20.93
CA ALA A 28 -14.11 25.73 21.51
C ALA A 28 -14.14 26.95 20.58
N ALA A 29 -13.00 27.32 20.00
CA ALA A 29 -12.90 28.38 18.99
C ALA A 29 -13.72 28.08 17.73
N THR A 30 -13.82 26.82 17.33
CA THR A 30 -14.61 26.39 16.17
C THR A 30 -16.12 26.44 16.47
N VAL A 31 -16.55 26.03 17.66
CA VAL A 31 -17.94 26.18 18.12
C VAL A 31 -18.34 27.65 18.20
N GLN A 32 -17.45 28.52 18.68
CA GLN A 32 -17.71 29.95 18.77
C GLN A 32 -17.81 30.61 17.39
N ARG A 33 -16.99 30.19 16.41
CA ARG A 33 -17.11 30.61 15.00
C ARG A 33 -18.45 30.19 14.38
N ILE A 34 -18.92 28.97 14.65
CA ILE A 34 -20.24 28.50 14.16
C ILE A 34 -21.39 29.33 14.76
N ARG A 35 -21.27 29.75 16.03
CA ARG A 35 -22.29 30.63 16.65
C ARG A 35 -22.30 32.05 16.09
N GLN A 36 -21.17 32.52 15.57
CA GLN A 36 -21.01 33.88 15.06
C GLN A 36 -21.21 34.00 13.55
N THR A 37 -21.32 32.90 12.80
CA THR A 37 -21.64 32.99 11.37
C THR A 37 -23.08 33.49 11.20
N PRO A 38 -23.29 34.70 10.63
CA PRO A 38 -24.64 35.18 10.36
C PRO A 38 -25.33 34.24 9.37
N GLU A 39 -26.61 33.92 9.63
CA GLU A 39 -27.43 33.09 8.77
C GLU A 39 -27.39 33.62 7.34
N LYS A 40 -26.81 32.83 6.43
CA LYS A 40 -26.76 33.18 5.01
C LYS A 40 -28.18 33.11 4.45
N GLN A 41 -28.79 34.27 4.27
CA GLN A 41 -29.99 34.42 3.45
C GLN A 41 -29.63 34.05 2.01
N THR A 42 -30.23 32.98 1.49
CA THR A 42 -30.09 32.62 0.07
C THR A 42 -31.27 33.18 -0.69
N PHE A 43 -31.00 34.08 -1.63
CA PHE A 43 -32.00 34.63 -2.53
C PHE A 43 -32.15 33.68 -3.73
N LYS A 44 -33.29 33.00 -3.83
CA LYS A 44 -33.77 32.40 -5.08
C LYS A 44 -35.11 33.01 -5.44
N ASN A 45 -35.18 33.56 -6.67
CA ASN A 45 -36.39 34.02 -7.35
C ASN A 45 -37.10 35.26 -6.79
N ASN A 46 -36.39 36.38 -6.55
CA ASN A 46 -36.94 37.75 -6.40
C ASN A 46 -38.16 37.97 -5.48
N SER A 47 -38.51 36.98 -4.65
CA SER A 47 -39.47 37.09 -3.57
C SER A 47 -38.72 36.86 -2.27
N VAL A 48 -38.77 37.85 -1.38
CA VAL A 48 -38.29 37.73 0.00
C VAL A 48 -39.21 36.73 0.71
N ILE A 49 -38.88 35.44 0.65
CA ILE A 49 -39.51 34.45 1.51
C ILE A 49 -38.82 34.60 2.86
N GLN A 50 -39.44 35.34 3.77
CA GLN A 50 -39.12 35.22 5.20
C GLN A 50 -39.40 33.77 5.58
N ILE A 51 -38.36 32.95 5.70
CA ILE A 51 -38.46 31.68 6.39
C ILE A 51 -38.68 32.04 7.86
N ARG A 52 -39.93 32.29 8.24
CA ARG A 52 -40.34 32.17 9.64
C ARG A 52 -40.05 30.72 9.99
N ILE A 53 -39.03 30.50 10.80
CA ILE A 53 -38.93 29.29 11.61
C ILE A 53 -40.33 29.15 12.24
N PRO A 54 -41.09 28.08 11.94
CA PRO A 54 -42.37 27.91 12.60
C PRO A 54 -42.07 27.92 14.09
N GLU A 55 -42.58 28.93 14.79
CA GLU A 55 -42.73 28.87 16.23
C GLU A 55 -43.56 27.60 16.47
N PHE A 56 -42.86 26.51 16.76
CA PHE A 56 -43.47 25.38 17.42
C PHE A 56 -44.01 25.97 18.72
N GLN A 57 -45.30 26.28 18.70
CA GLN A 57 -46.14 26.30 19.87
C GLN A 57 -45.79 25.00 20.58
N LEU A 58 -44.96 25.11 21.62
CA LEU A 58 -44.68 24.03 22.54
C LEU A 58 -46.03 23.71 23.15
N THR A 59 -46.79 22.83 22.50
CA THR A 59 -47.95 22.21 23.12
C THR A 59 -47.40 21.60 24.40
N PRO A 60 -47.86 22.06 25.58
CA PRO A 60 -47.36 21.52 26.83
C PRO A 60 -47.67 20.03 26.79
N SER A 61 -46.62 19.22 26.67
CA SER A 61 -46.74 17.78 26.76
C SER A 61 -47.47 17.50 28.05
N ARG A 62 -48.70 17.01 27.88
CA ARG A 62 -49.63 16.59 28.93
C ARG A 62 -49.11 15.32 29.58
N ARG A 63 -47.88 15.36 30.10
CA ARG A 63 -47.43 14.52 31.19
C ARG A 63 -47.56 15.38 32.42
N LEU A 64 -48.61 15.09 33.19
CA LEU A 64 -48.70 15.39 34.61
C LEU A 64 -47.43 14.85 35.29
N ARG A 65 -46.35 15.62 35.26
CA ARG A 65 -45.31 15.59 36.26
C ARG A 65 -45.84 16.52 37.33
N SER A 66 -46.28 15.93 38.43
CA SER A 66 -46.38 16.62 39.71
C SER A 66 -45.12 17.48 39.89
N GLU A 67 -45.29 18.78 39.95
CA GLU A 67 -44.30 19.72 40.45
C GLU A 67 -44.06 19.35 41.92
N ILE A 68 -43.09 18.47 42.14
CA ILE A 68 -42.51 18.27 43.46
C ILE A 68 -41.49 19.39 43.60
N ASN A 69 -41.86 20.38 44.41
CA ASN A 69 -40.97 21.36 45.01
C ASN A 69 -39.65 20.70 45.45
N ILE A 70 -38.54 21.09 44.83
CA ILE A 70 -37.20 20.56 45.16
C ILE A 70 -36.55 21.36 46.32
N ASP A 71 -37.23 22.36 46.88
CA ASP A 71 -36.64 23.21 47.91
C ASP A 71 -36.97 22.81 49.36
N THR A 72 -37.57 21.64 49.56
CA THR A 72 -37.76 21.07 50.91
C THR A 72 -37.57 19.57 50.88
N LEU A 73 -36.66 19.09 51.74
CA LEU A 73 -36.31 17.69 52.05
C LEU A 73 -35.01 17.20 51.39
N SER A 74 -33.92 17.63 52.03
CA SER A 74 -32.77 16.78 52.35
C SER A 74 -33.25 15.50 53.08
N CYS A 75 -33.85 14.58 52.34
CA CYS A 75 -34.02 13.20 52.75
C CYS A 75 -33.10 12.39 51.84
N GLN A 76 -31.91 12.08 52.35
CA GLN A 76 -31.11 10.96 51.89
C GLN A 76 -31.96 9.70 52.08
N SER A 77 -32.83 9.40 51.11
CA SER A 77 -33.46 8.10 51.00
C SER A 77 -32.33 7.14 50.64
N ILE A 78 -31.73 6.56 51.68
CA ILE A 78 -30.88 5.38 51.63
C ILE A 78 -31.71 4.35 50.85
N ILE A 79 -31.42 4.18 49.55
CA ILE A 79 -31.91 3.02 48.81
C ILE A 79 -31.26 1.84 49.55
N PRO A 80 -32.03 0.91 50.14
CA PRO A 80 -31.46 -0.20 50.87
C PRO A 80 -30.50 -0.96 49.94
N ASP A 81 -29.27 -1.19 50.38
CA ASP A 81 -28.21 -1.84 49.59
C ASP A 81 -28.65 -3.21 49.01
N GLU A 82 -29.67 -3.84 49.60
CA GLU A 82 -30.30 -5.07 49.11
C GLU A 82 -31.01 -4.89 47.75
N ILE A 83 -31.65 -3.76 47.47
CA ILE A 83 -32.36 -3.53 46.19
C ILE A 83 -31.37 -3.31 45.03
N LEU A 84 -30.20 -2.71 45.30
CA LEU A 84 -29.13 -2.54 44.32
C LEU A 84 -28.40 -3.86 44.02
N LYS A 85 -28.22 -4.74 45.02
CA LYS A 85 -27.67 -6.09 44.82
C LYS A 85 -28.58 -6.95 43.96
N ASP A 86 -29.89 -6.98 44.23
CA ASP A 86 -30.86 -7.75 43.44
C ASP A 86 -30.94 -7.34 41.95
N GLN A 87 -30.73 -6.05 41.64
CA GLN A 87 -30.71 -5.58 40.25
C GLN A 87 -29.42 -5.96 39.53
N ASN A 88 -28.28 -5.91 40.24
CA ASN A 88 -26.99 -6.35 39.70
C ASN A 88 -26.97 -7.85 39.45
N ASP A 89 -27.47 -8.67 40.37
CA ASP A 89 -27.51 -10.13 40.22
C ASP A 89 -28.40 -10.55 39.03
N LYS A 90 -29.51 -9.84 38.80
CA LYS A 90 -30.37 -10.05 37.62
C LYS A 90 -29.68 -9.66 36.32
N GLU A 91 -28.92 -8.56 36.32
CA GLU A 91 -28.16 -8.13 35.14
C GLU A 91 -27.01 -9.10 34.84
N GLU A 92 -26.26 -9.53 35.85
CA GLU A 92 -25.19 -10.51 35.73
C GLU A 92 -25.73 -11.84 35.19
N HIS A 93 -26.83 -12.33 35.74
CA HIS A 93 -27.47 -13.55 35.25
C HIS A 93 -27.94 -13.39 33.79
N ARG A 94 -28.48 -12.23 33.41
CA ARG A 94 -28.83 -11.92 32.02
C ARG A 94 -27.59 -11.89 31.12
N GLN A 95 -26.47 -11.33 31.57
CA GLN A 95 -25.21 -11.31 30.82
C GLN A 95 -24.66 -12.73 30.61
N LEU A 96 -24.64 -13.56 31.65
CA LEU A 96 -24.22 -14.96 31.56
C LEU A 96 -25.08 -15.75 30.58
N GLN A 97 -26.40 -15.55 30.58
CA GLN A 97 -27.28 -16.19 29.59
C GLN A 97 -26.99 -15.73 28.15
N LEU A 98 -26.70 -14.44 27.96
CA LEU A 98 -26.35 -13.91 26.65
C LEU A 98 -25.00 -14.43 26.17
N GLU A 99 -24.02 -14.56 27.07
CA GLU A 99 -22.72 -15.14 26.81
C GLU A 99 -22.85 -16.61 26.38
N LYS A 100 -23.56 -17.42 27.16
CA LYS A 100 -23.84 -18.83 26.80
C LYS A 100 -24.51 -18.96 25.42
N LYS A 101 -25.45 -18.07 25.08
CA LYS A 101 -26.09 -18.03 23.74
C LYS A 101 -25.09 -17.63 22.65
N ARG A 102 -24.16 -16.72 22.92
CA ARG A 102 -23.11 -16.32 21.97
C ARG A 102 -22.14 -17.47 21.72
N GLU A 103 -21.70 -18.16 22.77
CA GLU A 103 -20.82 -19.33 22.68
C GLU A 103 -21.48 -20.45 21.88
N GLN A 104 -22.74 -20.78 22.18
CA GLN A 104 -23.48 -21.79 21.43
C GLN A 104 -23.63 -21.41 19.95
N ALA A 105 -23.92 -20.13 19.67
CA ALA A 105 -24.01 -19.63 18.29
C ALA A 105 -22.65 -19.65 17.58
N GLN A 106 -21.55 -19.38 18.29
CA GLN A 106 -20.19 -19.46 17.76
C GLN A 106 -19.82 -20.90 17.44
N SER A 107 -20.01 -21.83 18.37
CA SER A 107 -19.77 -23.26 18.18
C SER A 107 -20.60 -23.83 17.02
N SER A 108 -21.87 -23.43 16.92
CA SER A 108 -22.73 -23.82 15.80
C SER A 108 -22.25 -23.27 14.45
N ARG A 109 -21.60 -22.09 14.43
CA ARG A 109 -21.05 -21.48 13.21
C ARG A 109 -19.70 -22.06 12.82
N THR A 110 -18.87 -22.44 13.78
CA THR A 110 -17.57 -23.08 13.51
C THR A 110 -17.76 -24.49 12.96
N ASN A 111 -18.80 -25.20 13.42
CA ASN A 111 -19.13 -26.57 13.00
C ASN A 111 -20.13 -26.61 11.83
N GLU A 112 -20.44 -25.47 11.21
CA GLU A 112 -21.39 -25.36 10.11
C GLU A 112 -20.77 -25.91 8.81
N THR A 113 -21.49 -26.78 8.09
CA THR A 113 -21.06 -27.19 6.74
C THR A 113 -21.17 -26.03 5.76
N GLU A 114 -20.33 -26.00 4.72
CA GLU A 114 -20.35 -24.88 3.75
C GLU A 114 -21.72 -24.70 3.09
N GLN A 115 -22.45 -25.79 2.79
CA GLN A 115 -23.82 -25.70 2.26
C GLN A 115 -24.78 -25.05 3.25
N ARG A 116 -24.74 -25.42 4.54
CA ARG A 116 -25.56 -24.78 5.57
C ARG A 116 -25.21 -23.30 5.72
N ARG A 117 -23.91 -22.98 5.68
CA ARG A 117 -23.41 -21.60 5.71
C ARG A 117 -23.92 -20.77 4.54
N GLN A 118 -23.89 -21.31 3.33
CA GLN A 118 -24.43 -20.63 2.14
C GLN A 118 -25.94 -20.41 2.26
N ASN A 119 -26.71 -21.44 2.62
CA ASN A 119 -28.16 -21.32 2.82
C ASN A 119 -28.51 -20.27 3.89
N ARG A 120 -27.78 -20.24 5.00
CA ARG A 120 -27.95 -19.24 6.06
C ARG A 120 -27.63 -17.82 5.58
N LEU A 121 -26.55 -17.66 4.81
CA LEU A 121 -26.17 -16.37 4.24
C LEU A 121 -27.18 -15.90 3.18
N GLU A 122 -27.69 -16.80 2.36
CA GLU A 122 -28.71 -16.53 1.36
C GLU A 122 -30.02 -16.07 1.98
N LYS A 123 -30.54 -16.82 2.97
CA LYS A 123 -31.73 -16.41 3.74
C LYS A 123 -31.56 -15.04 4.38
N LYS A 124 -30.36 -14.72 4.89
CA LYS A 124 -30.04 -13.40 5.45
C LYS A 124 -30.01 -12.29 4.38
N ARG A 125 -29.49 -12.58 3.19
CA ARG A 125 -29.50 -11.64 2.04
C ARG A 125 -30.94 -11.37 1.59
N GLU A 126 -31.77 -12.41 1.49
CA GLU A 126 -33.18 -12.28 1.11
C GLU A 126 -33.96 -11.46 2.14
N GLN A 127 -33.82 -11.76 3.42
CA GLN A 127 -34.43 -10.96 4.49
C GLN A 127 -34.00 -9.49 4.40
N THR A 128 -32.70 -9.23 4.20
CA THR A 128 -32.19 -7.87 4.05
C THR A 128 -32.75 -7.17 2.81
N ARG A 129 -32.89 -7.90 1.69
CA ARG A 129 -33.48 -7.38 0.44
C ARG A 129 -34.95 -7.02 0.67
N SER A 130 -35.73 -7.92 1.26
CA SER A 130 -37.15 -7.71 1.59
C SER A 130 -37.32 -6.52 2.54
N SER A 131 -36.53 -6.44 3.62
CA SER A 131 -36.56 -5.27 4.52
C SER A 131 -36.25 -3.96 3.79
N ARG A 132 -35.26 -3.94 2.88
CA ARG A 132 -34.91 -2.74 2.10
C ARG A 132 -35.97 -2.33 1.09
N MET A 133 -36.68 -3.28 0.50
CA MET A 133 -37.79 -3.00 -0.43
C MET A 133 -38.98 -2.36 0.29
N ASN A 134 -39.17 -2.70 1.57
CA ASN A 134 -40.25 -2.18 2.41
C ASN A 134 -39.82 -0.97 3.28
N GLU A 135 -38.62 -0.42 3.09
CA GLU A 135 -38.16 0.78 3.82
C GLU A 135 -38.98 2.00 3.39
N THR A 136 -39.45 2.81 4.34
CA THR A 136 -39.95 4.15 4.02
C THR A 136 -38.80 5.06 3.61
N GLU A 137 -39.08 6.15 2.88
CA GLU A 137 -38.02 7.10 2.49
C GLU A 137 -37.26 7.66 3.69
N GLU A 138 -37.94 7.91 4.82
CA GLU A 138 -37.31 8.38 6.04
C GLU A 138 -36.35 7.34 6.63
N GLN A 139 -36.78 6.07 6.70
CA GLN A 139 -35.93 4.97 7.14
C GLN A 139 -34.72 4.80 6.21
N HIS A 140 -34.93 4.91 4.90
CA HIS A 140 -33.87 4.86 3.90
C HIS A 140 -32.84 5.98 4.09
N ARG A 141 -33.30 7.23 4.26
CA ARG A 141 -32.43 8.40 4.54
C ARG A 141 -31.66 8.20 5.84
N ASN A 142 -32.33 7.81 6.91
CA ASN A 142 -31.71 7.54 8.21
C ASN A 142 -30.66 6.41 8.12
N ARG A 143 -30.94 5.35 7.36
CA ARG A 143 -29.97 4.28 7.13
C ARG A 143 -28.75 4.78 6.36
N LEU A 144 -28.94 5.57 5.29
CA LEU A 144 -27.83 6.15 4.53
C LEU A 144 -26.99 7.11 5.37
N GLU A 145 -27.61 7.92 6.22
CA GLU A 145 -26.88 8.85 7.08
C GLU A 145 -26.01 8.10 8.10
N LYS A 146 -26.55 7.06 8.76
CA LYS A 146 -25.76 6.18 9.63
C LYS A 146 -24.59 5.51 8.90
N VAL A 147 -24.76 5.15 7.62
CA VAL A 147 -23.67 4.58 6.80
C VAL A 147 -22.61 5.63 6.49
N ARG A 148 -22.99 6.87 6.16
CA ARG A 148 -22.06 7.98 5.93
C ARG A 148 -21.28 8.31 7.20
N GLU A 149 -21.96 8.40 8.34
CA GLU A 149 -21.33 8.64 9.64
C GLU A 149 -20.29 7.57 9.97
N ARG A 150 -20.65 6.29 9.93
CA ARG A 150 -19.69 5.19 10.14
C ARG A 150 -18.51 5.24 9.16
N THR A 151 -18.76 5.61 7.91
CA THR A 151 -17.69 5.74 6.90
C THR A 151 -16.77 6.91 7.22
N ARG A 152 -17.31 8.06 7.66
CA ARG A 152 -16.54 9.21 8.13
C ARG A 152 -15.69 8.83 9.34
N SER A 153 -16.28 8.24 10.37
CA SER A 153 -15.55 7.79 11.57
C SER A 153 -14.46 6.78 11.23
N ARG A 154 -14.73 5.81 10.34
CA ARG A 154 -13.70 4.85 9.90
C ARG A 154 -12.54 5.55 9.19
N ARG A 155 -12.82 6.50 8.28
CA ARG A 155 -11.79 7.26 7.55
C ARG A 155 -10.95 8.16 8.46
N MET A 156 -11.57 8.76 9.48
CA MET A 156 -10.85 9.56 10.48
C MET A 156 -9.89 8.72 11.32
N ASN A 157 -10.22 7.45 11.53
CA ASN A 157 -9.41 6.50 12.31
C ASN A 157 -8.51 5.60 11.43
N GLU A 158 -8.38 5.87 10.12
CA GLU A 158 -7.49 5.13 9.22
C GLU A 158 -6.02 5.42 9.58
N THR A 159 -5.18 4.38 9.61
CA THR A 159 -3.72 4.59 9.61
C THR A 159 -3.25 5.07 8.24
N GLU A 160 -2.07 5.70 8.15
CA GLU A 160 -1.54 6.16 6.86
C GLU A 160 -1.39 5.01 5.84
N GLU A 161 -0.96 3.82 6.29
CA GLU A 161 -0.88 2.63 5.42
C GLU A 161 -2.26 2.21 4.89
N GLN A 162 -3.28 2.20 5.75
CA GLN A 162 -4.66 1.90 5.35
C GLN A 162 -5.19 2.95 4.37
N HIS A 163 -4.87 4.22 4.59
CA HIS A 163 -5.23 5.32 3.71
C HIS A 163 -4.62 5.15 2.33
N GLN A 164 -3.31 4.89 2.25
CA GLN A 164 -2.61 4.67 0.97
C GLN A 164 -3.12 3.44 0.23
N ASN A 165 -3.32 2.32 0.95
CA ASN A 165 -3.89 1.09 0.36
C ASN A 165 -5.30 1.34 -0.18
N ARG A 166 -6.14 2.11 0.54
CA ARG A 166 -7.47 2.50 0.06
C ARG A 166 -7.37 3.35 -1.21
N LEU A 167 -6.50 4.36 -1.24
CA LEU A 167 -6.29 5.21 -2.42
C LEU A 167 -5.76 4.41 -3.62
N GLU A 168 -4.86 3.46 -3.39
CA GLU A 168 -4.34 2.59 -4.43
C GLU A 168 -5.43 1.69 -5.03
N LYS A 169 -6.25 1.06 -4.18
CA LYS A 169 -7.42 0.29 -4.62
C LYS A 169 -8.42 1.15 -5.39
N ASP A 170 -8.65 2.39 -4.95
CA ASP A 170 -9.51 3.35 -5.65
C ASP A 170 -8.92 3.71 -7.03
N ARG A 171 -7.62 3.98 -7.12
CA ARG A 171 -6.92 4.22 -8.41
C ARG A 171 -7.04 3.03 -9.35
N HIS A 172 -6.80 1.81 -8.84
CA HIS A 172 -6.88 0.59 -9.64
C HIS A 172 -8.31 0.33 -10.14
N ARG A 173 -9.33 0.49 -9.27
CA ARG A 173 -10.74 0.37 -9.67
C ARG A 173 -11.10 1.38 -10.75
N ILE A 174 -10.69 2.64 -10.59
CA ILE A 174 -10.95 3.68 -11.59
C ILE A 174 -10.28 3.27 -12.90
N HIS A 175 -8.99 2.98 -12.90
CA HIS A 175 -8.24 2.59 -14.09
C HIS A 175 -8.87 1.40 -14.81
N SER A 176 -9.18 0.32 -14.10
CA SER A 176 -9.86 -0.86 -14.65
C SER A 176 -11.21 -0.51 -15.27
N SER A 177 -12.01 0.33 -14.60
CA SER A 177 -13.25 0.84 -15.20
C SER A 177 -12.99 1.63 -16.48
N GLN A 178 -11.96 2.49 -16.52
CA GLN A 178 -11.67 3.31 -17.72
C GLN A 178 -11.20 2.47 -18.91
N MET A 179 -10.48 1.38 -18.66
CA MET A 179 -10.02 0.45 -19.71
C MET A 179 -11.18 -0.34 -20.31
N ASN A 180 -12.21 -0.62 -19.50
CA ASN A 180 -13.41 -1.37 -19.91
C ASN A 180 -14.55 -0.47 -20.40
N ASP A 181 -14.33 0.85 -20.52
CA ASP A 181 -15.36 1.76 -21.02
C ASP A 181 -15.63 1.51 -22.50
N THR A 182 -16.91 1.52 -22.86
CA THR A 182 -17.32 1.65 -24.27
C THR A 182 -16.96 3.05 -24.80
N GLU A 183 -16.81 3.22 -26.11
CA GLU A 183 -16.47 4.53 -26.69
C GLU A 183 -17.53 5.60 -26.35
N GLU A 184 -18.81 5.24 -26.32
CA GLU A 184 -19.89 6.15 -25.90
C GLU A 184 -19.72 6.60 -24.44
N GLN A 185 -19.45 5.68 -23.51
CA GLN A 185 -19.20 6.01 -22.10
C GLN A 185 -17.96 6.90 -21.96
N ARG A 186 -16.90 6.63 -22.74
CA ARG A 186 -15.69 7.43 -22.77
C ARG A 186 -15.96 8.85 -23.25
N GLN A 187 -16.73 9.02 -24.34
CA GLN A 187 -17.12 10.34 -24.85
C GLN A 187 -17.98 11.10 -23.84
N ASN A 188 -19.01 10.46 -23.27
CA ASN A 188 -19.86 11.06 -22.24
C ASN A 188 -19.04 11.53 -21.02
N ARG A 189 -18.08 10.73 -20.56
CA ARG A 189 -17.17 11.12 -19.48
C ARG A 189 -16.30 12.32 -19.84
N LEU A 190 -15.75 12.36 -21.06
CA LEU A 190 -14.93 13.48 -21.54
C LEU A 190 -15.77 14.77 -21.67
N GLU A 191 -17.00 14.65 -22.15
CA GLU A 191 -17.96 15.75 -22.25
C GLU A 191 -18.29 16.33 -20.88
N LYS A 192 -18.70 15.48 -19.92
CA LYS A 192 -18.94 15.89 -18.53
C LYS A 192 -17.73 16.59 -17.91
N LYS A 193 -16.51 16.08 -18.17
CA LYS A 193 -15.27 16.70 -17.68
C LYS A 193 -15.03 18.08 -18.31
N ARG A 194 -15.34 18.26 -19.60
CA ARG A 194 -15.26 19.56 -20.29
C ARG A 194 -16.29 20.54 -19.72
N GLU A 195 -17.53 20.10 -19.52
CA GLU A 195 -18.60 20.91 -18.95
C GLU A 195 -18.27 21.34 -17.52
N GLN A 196 -17.81 20.42 -16.67
CA GLN A 196 -17.35 20.73 -15.32
C GLN A 196 -16.22 21.75 -15.35
N THR A 197 -15.25 21.60 -16.25
CA THR A 197 -14.14 22.56 -16.41
C THR A 197 -14.65 23.94 -16.85
N ARG A 198 -15.62 24.00 -17.76
CA ARG A 198 -16.24 25.27 -18.19
C ARG A 198 -16.98 25.93 -17.03
N SER A 199 -17.81 25.18 -16.31
CA SER A 199 -18.55 25.67 -15.15
C SER A 199 -17.62 26.16 -14.04
N SER A 200 -16.55 25.42 -13.72
CA SER A 200 -15.54 25.86 -12.74
C SER A 200 -14.82 27.14 -13.16
N ARG A 201 -14.55 27.34 -14.46
CA ARG A 201 -13.96 28.58 -14.97
C ARG A 201 -14.92 29.75 -14.99
N MET A 202 -16.21 29.52 -15.21
CA MET A 202 -17.23 30.58 -15.15
C MET A 202 -17.46 31.07 -13.72
N ASN A 203 -17.30 30.17 -12.74
CA ASN A 203 -17.50 30.45 -11.32
C ASN A 203 -16.20 30.80 -10.57
N GLU A 204 -15.07 30.96 -11.28
CA GLU A 204 -13.78 31.27 -10.64
C GLU A 204 -13.76 32.74 -10.17
N THR A 205 -13.16 33.00 -9.00
CA THR A 205 -12.90 34.38 -8.57
C THR A 205 -11.75 34.98 -9.38
N GLU A 206 -11.65 36.31 -9.47
CA GLU A 206 -10.56 36.94 -10.24
C GLU A 206 -9.18 36.55 -9.71
N GLU A 207 -9.00 36.41 -8.39
CA GLU A 207 -7.75 35.91 -7.80
C GLU A 207 -7.43 34.48 -8.26
N GLN A 208 -8.42 33.57 -8.24
CA GLN A 208 -8.25 32.21 -8.74
C GLN A 208 -7.90 32.19 -10.23
N ARG A 209 -8.52 33.07 -11.01
CA ARG A 209 -8.23 33.24 -12.44
C ARG A 209 -6.80 33.69 -12.67
N GLN A 210 -6.33 34.72 -11.96
CA GLN A 210 -4.95 35.21 -12.08
C GLN A 210 -3.95 34.13 -11.70
N ASN A 211 -4.17 33.45 -10.57
CA ASN A 211 -3.33 32.32 -10.13
C ASN A 211 -3.28 31.20 -11.19
N ARG A 212 -4.44 30.84 -11.78
CA ARG A 212 -4.51 29.84 -12.86
C ARG A 212 -3.71 30.28 -14.10
N LEU A 213 -3.85 31.54 -14.52
CA LEU A 213 -3.15 32.09 -15.68
C LEU A 213 -1.65 32.20 -15.44
N GLU A 214 -1.22 32.62 -14.25
CA GLU A 214 0.18 32.66 -13.86
C GLU A 214 0.79 31.26 -13.87
N GLN A 215 0.10 30.27 -13.28
CA GLN A 215 0.56 28.88 -13.29
C GLN A 215 0.62 28.31 -14.71
N GLN A 216 -0.31 28.69 -15.58
CA GLN A 216 -0.26 28.34 -16.99
C GLN A 216 0.97 28.96 -17.68
N ARG A 217 1.28 30.23 -17.43
CA ARG A 217 2.47 30.91 -17.96
C ARG A 217 3.76 30.23 -17.49
N LYS A 218 3.89 29.95 -16.19
CA LYS A 218 5.05 29.24 -15.61
C LYS A 218 5.25 27.86 -16.27
N ARG A 219 4.19 27.07 -16.41
CA ARG A 219 4.24 25.77 -17.10
C ARG A 219 4.66 25.89 -18.56
N SER A 220 4.10 26.87 -19.28
CA SER A 220 4.46 27.12 -20.69
C SER A 220 5.93 27.54 -20.84
N GLN A 221 6.46 28.36 -19.93
CA GLN A 221 7.87 28.74 -19.92
C GLN A 221 8.78 27.54 -19.64
N ALA A 222 8.50 26.78 -18.57
CA ALA A 222 9.27 25.58 -18.22
C ALA A 222 9.29 24.56 -19.38
N ASN A 223 8.16 24.37 -20.07
CA ASN A 223 8.09 23.49 -21.24
C ASN A 223 8.95 23.99 -22.42
N ARG A 224 8.99 25.31 -22.65
CA ARG A 224 9.85 25.91 -23.69
C ARG A 224 11.33 25.73 -23.36
N GLU A 225 11.70 25.93 -22.10
CA GLU A 225 13.08 25.73 -21.62
C GLU A 225 13.49 24.26 -21.73
N LYS A 226 12.65 23.33 -21.28
CA LYS A 226 12.86 21.89 -21.44
C LYS A 226 13.09 21.52 -22.91
N LYS A 227 12.26 22.02 -23.83
CA LYS A 227 12.42 21.77 -25.27
C LYS A 227 13.71 22.35 -25.84
N LYS A 228 14.18 23.50 -25.33
CA LYS A 228 15.49 24.08 -25.72
C LYS A 228 16.64 23.18 -25.26
N ILE A 229 16.59 22.70 -24.03
CA ILE A 229 17.61 21.79 -23.47
C ILE A 229 17.63 20.48 -24.26
N GLU A 230 16.47 19.89 -24.53
CA GLU A 230 16.35 18.66 -25.31
C GLU A 230 16.92 18.82 -26.73
N LYS A 231 16.60 19.93 -27.41
CA LYS A 231 17.19 20.23 -28.73
C LYS A 231 18.72 20.37 -28.69
N ARG A 232 19.26 21.03 -27.67
CA ARG A 232 20.72 21.15 -27.49
C ARG A 232 21.35 19.79 -27.22
N ALA A 233 20.72 18.96 -26.39
CA ALA A 233 21.16 17.59 -26.13
C ALA A 233 21.17 16.75 -27.42
N SER A 234 20.10 16.76 -28.20
CA SER A 234 20.03 16.06 -29.49
C SER A 234 21.10 16.56 -30.48
N HIS A 235 21.33 17.87 -30.56
CA HIS A 235 22.36 18.44 -31.43
C HIS A 235 23.78 18.03 -31.00
N ASN A 236 24.07 18.06 -29.70
CA ASN A 236 25.35 17.62 -29.16
C ASN A 236 25.60 16.13 -29.41
N ILE A 237 24.59 15.28 -29.22
CA ILE A 237 24.68 13.83 -29.53
C ILE A 237 24.96 13.62 -31.03
N SER A 238 24.24 14.32 -31.91
CA SER A 238 24.46 14.25 -33.36
C SER A 238 25.88 14.69 -33.74
N THR A 239 26.39 15.77 -33.14
CA THR A 239 27.74 16.27 -33.40
C THR A 239 28.80 15.28 -32.91
N GLN A 240 28.58 14.67 -31.73
CA GLN A 240 29.45 13.64 -31.20
C GLN A 240 29.50 12.41 -32.12
N GLN A 241 28.36 11.99 -32.66
CA GLN A 241 28.29 10.88 -33.63
C GLN A 241 29.06 11.19 -34.91
N GLN A 242 28.91 12.40 -35.46
CA GLN A 242 29.68 12.84 -36.63
C GLN A 242 31.19 12.85 -36.37
N ASN A 243 31.61 13.38 -35.21
CA ASN A 243 33.03 13.40 -34.83
C ASN A 243 33.60 11.98 -34.64
N ILE A 244 32.81 11.05 -34.11
CA ILE A 244 33.20 9.63 -34.01
C ILE A 244 33.37 9.04 -35.41
N GLN A 245 32.42 9.29 -36.32
CA GLN A 245 32.47 8.79 -37.69
C GLN A 245 33.71 9.30 -38.45
N MET A 246 34.03 10.59 -38.34
CA MET A 246 35.23 11.19 -38.94
C MET A 246 36.52 10.54 -38.44
N ARG A 247 36.61 10.23 -37.13
CA ARG A 247 37.79 9.53 -36.58
C ARG A 247 37.95 8.13 -37.11
N PHE A 248 36.85 7.40 -37.34
CA PHE A 248 36.92 6.06 -37.95
C PHE A 248 37.40 6.11 -39.40
N THR A 249 36.92 7.08 -40.20
CA THR A 249 37.38 7.23 -41.59
C THR A 249 38.84 7.64 -41.69
N GLU A 250 39.32 8.52 -40.79
CA GLU A 250 40.75 8.91 -40.73
C GLU A 250 41.66 7.72 -40.37
N THR A 251 41.21 6.79 -39.54
CA THR A 251 42.00 5.58 -39.21
C THR A 251 42.04 4.56 -40.35
N GLU A 252 40.97 4.41 -41.13
CA GLU A 252 40.93 3.49 -42.29
C GLU A 252 41.82 3.98 -43.44
N GLU A 253 41.87 5.31 -43.69
CA GLU A 253 42.79 5.89 -44.69
C GLU A 253 44.27 5.73 -44.30
N HIS A 254 44.59 5.76 -43.00
CA HIS A 254 45.96 5.55 -42.51
C HIS A 254 46.42 4.08 -42.57
N GLU A 255 45.52 3.11 -42.43
CA GLU A 255 45.85 1.68 -42.61
C GLU A 255 46.02 1.30 -44.09
N SER A 256 45.35 2.00 -45.01
CA SER A 256 45.50 1.82 -46.46
C SER A 256 46.89 2.21 -46.99
N TYR A 257 47.61 3.13 -46.33
CA TYR A 257 48.92 3.62 -46.80
C TYR A 257 50.12 2.91 -46.17
N ASN A 258 49.94 2.20 -45.04
CA ASN A 258 51.02 1.53 -44.32
C ASN A 258 51.20 0.04 -44.69
N ASN A 259 50.40 -0.50 -45.61
CA ASN A 259 50.50 -1.90 -46.04
C ASN A 259 51.36 -2.11 -47.30
N SER A 260 52.16 -1.11 -47.69
CA SER A 260 53.19 -1.22 -48.74
C SER A 260 54.56 -0.86 -48.16
N GLY A 261 55.11 -1.73 -47.31
CA GLY A 261 56.38 -1.45 -46.64
C GLY A 261 56.91 -2.61 -45.82
N THR A 262 57.25 -3.70 -46.51
CA THR A 262 58.15 -4.75 -46.03
C THR A 262 59.44 -4.15 -45.43
N SER A 263 59.76 -4.48 -44.17
CA SER A 263 61.12 -4.88 -43.78
C SER A 263 61.14 -5.28 -42.31
N ASP A 264 61.64 -6.50 -42.09
CA ASP A 264 62.10 -7.04 -40.83
C ASP A 264 62.96 -6.05 -40.04
N LEU A 265 62.87 -6.10 -38.70
CA LEU A 265 63.99 -6.25 -37.75
C LEU A 265 63.47 -6.19 -36.30
N ILE A 266 63.76 -7.24 -35.55
CA ILE A 266 63.55 -7.39 -34.09
C ILE A 266 64.80 -6.82 -33.35
N PRO A 267 64.87 -6.86 -32.00
CA PRO A 267 64.47 -5.84 -31.02
C PRO A 267 65.68 -5.13 -30.39
N ASN A 268 65.47 -4.01 -29.69
CA ASN A 268 66.49 -3.50 -28.77
C ASN A 268 65.89 -3.14 -27.40
N GLU A 269 66.27 -3.94 -26.41
CA GLU A 269 66.03 -3.70 -24.99
C GLU A 269 66.97 -2.59 -24.47
N ASN A 270 66.54 -1.97 -23.37
CA ASN A 270 67.29 -1.08 -22.48
C ASN A 270 67.49 0.37 -22.95
N ILE A 271 66.84 1.31 -22.25
CA ILE A 271 67.52 2.23 -21.33
C ILE A 271 66.48 2.83 -20.37
N ILE A 272 66.68 2.47 -19.10
CA ILE A 272 66.08 3.05 -17.90
C ILE A 272 66.84 4.34 -17.59
N MET A 273 66.16 5.49 -17.60
CA MET A 273 66.61 6.69 -16.88
C MET A 273 65.43 7.26 -16.08
N LYS A 274 65.51 7.01 -14.78
CA LYS A 274 64.62 7.52 -13.73
C LYS A 274 64.80 9.03 -13.61
N ASN A 275 63.73 9.81 -13.80
CA ASN A 275 63.68 11.19 -13.33
C ASN A 275 62.43 11.37 -12.46
N ARG A 276 62.61 11.24 -11.14
CA ARG A 276 61.57 11.40 -10.13
C ARG A 276 61.53 12.85 -9.67
N ASN A 277 60.54 13.61 -10.14
CA ASN A 277 60.07 14.84 -9.49
C ASN A 277 58.83 14.50 -8.65
N PRO A 278 58.88 14.56 -7.31
CA PRO A 278 57.72 14.31 -6.47
C PRO A 278 57.06 15.64 -6.12
N THR A 279 56.18 16.16 -6.99
CA THR A 279 55.15 17.17 -6.66
C THR A 279 54.36 17.55 -7.91
N SER A 280 53.68 16.58 -8.51
CA SER A 280 52.50 16.90 -9.30
C SER A 280 51.49 15.81 -8.99
N SER A 281 50.33 16.20 -8.46
CA SER A 281 49.19 15.31 -8.30
C SER A 281 48.74 14.91 -9.71
N SER A 282 49.36 13.85 -10.24
CA SER A 282 48.99 13.29 -11.53
C SER A 282 47.62 12.68 -11.34
N TRP A 283 46.65 13.25 -12.05
CA TRP A 283 45.34 12.66 -12.18
C TRP A 283 45.50 11.18 -12.57
N PRO A 284 44.73 10.27 -11.96
CA PRO A 284 44.83 8.84 -12.27
C PRO A 284 44.63 8.65 -13.78
N GLU A 285 45.40 7.73 -14.35
CA GLU A 285 45.35 7.45 -15.78
C GLU A 285 43.91 7.19 -16.22
N PRO A 286 43.49 7.70 -17.40
CA PRO A 286 42.15 7.49 -17.91
C PRO A 286 41.85 6.00 -17.99
N ILE A 287 40.86 5.54 -17.21
CA ILE A 287 40.40 4.15 -17.23
C ILE A 287 40.08 3.76 -18.68
N SER A 288 40.60 2.61 -19.11
CA SER A 288 40.43 2.11 -20.47
C SER A 288 38.95 1.98 -20.83
N ARG A 289 38.64 2.21 -22.11
CA ARG A 289 37.27 2.19 -22.63
C ARG A 289 36.60 0.85 -22.36
N ASP A 290 37.30 -0.25 -22.56
CA ASP A 290 36.77 -1.60 -22.38
C ASP A 290 36.41 -1.86 -20.92
N LEU A 291 37.21 -1.35 -19.97
CA LEU A 291 36.90 -1.48 -18.56
C LEU A 291 35.64 -0.67 -18.19
N LYS A 292 35.49 0.55 -18.72
CA LYS A 292 34.27 1.36 -18.50
C LYS A 292 33.04 0.71 -19.10
N GLU A 293 33.13 0.17 -20.31
CA GLU A 293 32.01 -0.51 -20.97
C GLU A 293 31.64 -1.80 -20.25
N ASN A 294 32.62 -2.56 -19.74
CA ASN A 294 32.36 -3.75 -18.93
C ASN A 294 31.75 -3.40 -17.58
N CYS A 295 32.28 -2.41 -16.86
CA CYS A 295 31.69 -1.96 -15.60
C CYS A 295 30.26 -1.42 -15.80
N LEU A 296 29.98 -0.71 -16.90
CA LEU A 296 28.65 -0.20 -17.18
C LEU A 296 27.68 -1.34 -17.56
N LYS A 297 28.12 -2.32 -18.36
CA LYS A 297 27.32 -3.52 -18.66
C LYS A 297 27.01 -4.31 -17.40
N GLU A 298 27.99 -4.46 -16.52
CA GLU A 298 27.81 -5.18 -15.25
C GLU A 298 26.90 -4.41 -14.29
N PHE A 299 27.04 -3.09 -14.21
CA PHE A 299 26.14 -2.22 -13.45
C PHE A 299 24.71 -2.27 -13.99
N LEU A 300 24.52 -2.14 -15.31
CA LEU A 300 23.19 -2.25 -15.93
C LEU A 300 22.61 -3.65 -15.80
N HIS A 301 23.45 -4.69 -15.82
CA HIS A 301 23.01 -6.05 -15.54
C HIS A 301 22.56 -6.20 -14.08
N GLN A 302 23.30 -5.64 -13.12
CA GLN A 302 22.96 -5.66 -11.70
C GLN A 302 21.70 -4.83 -11.39
N MET A 303 21.50 -3.71 -12.07
CA MET A 303 20.37 -2.79 -11.89
C MET A 303 19.16 -3.13 -12.77
N SER A 304 19.27 -4.11 -13.66
CA SER A 304 18.14 -4.59 -14.45
C SER A 304 17.05 -5.13 -13.54
N MET A 305 15.79 -4.80 -13.81
CA MET A 305 14.65 -5.31 -13.04
C MET A 305 14.57 -6.84 -13.02
N SER A 306 15.26 -7.53 -13.93
CA SER A 306 15.38 -8.99 -13.96
C SER A 306 16.37 -9.57 -12.93
N SER A 307 17.42 -8.85 -12.53
CA SER A 307 18.37 -9.28 -11.46
C SER A 307 17.87 -8.90 -10.06
N LEU A 308 17.14 -7.78 -9.96
CA LEU A 308 16.48 -7.29 -8.76
C LEU A 308 15.10 -7.93 -8.52
N ALA A 309 14.62 -8.77 -9.45
CA ALA A 309 13.44 -9.56 -9.24
C ALA A 309 13.70 -10.52 -8.06
N GLU A 310 13.07 -10.22 -6.92
CA GLU A 310 12.97 -11.13 -5.80
C GLU A 310 11.80 -12.08 -6.06
N THR A 311 12.06 -13.38 -6.07
CA THR A 311 11.00 -14.37 -5.96
C THR A 311 10.83 -14.74 -4.51
N THR A 312 9.61 -14.63 -4.01
CA THR A 312 9.22 -15.23 -2.73
C THR A 312 8.97 -16.72 -2.94
N CYS A 313 9.69 -17.56 -2.22
CA CYS A 313 9.39 -18.99 -2.17
C CYS A 313 7.96 -19.17 -1.62
N ALA A 314 7.05 -19.75 -2.41
CA ALA A 314 5.66 -19.95 -1.99
C ALA A 314 5.52 -20.87 -0.76
N VAL A 315 6.53 -21.70 -0.49
CA VAL A 315 6.53 -22.69 0.59
C VAL A 315 6.99 -22.10 1.92
N CYS A 316 8.15 -21.43 1.94
CA CYS A 316 8.76 -20.90 3.18
C CYS A 316 8.75 -19.37 3.29
N ASN A 317 8.21 -18.66 2.29
CA ASN A 317 8.12 -17.20 2.22
C ASN A 317 9.48 -16.48 2.33
N SER A 318 10.59 -17.18 2.12
CA SER A 318 11.91 -16.56 2.00
C SER A 318 12.02 -15.85 0.65
N ARG A 319 12.60 -14.66 0.66
CA ARG A 319 12.90 -13.88 -0.55
C ARG A 319 14.27 -14.29 -1.05
N THR A 320 14.35 -14.75 -2.29
CA THR A 320 15.61 -15.05 -2.95
C THR A 320 15.66 -14.33 -4.30
N SER A 321 16.83 -13.83 -4.68
CA SER A 321 17.04 -13.28 -6.02
C SER A 321 16.79 -14.38 -7.06
N VAL A 322 16.07 -14.04 -8.13
CA VAL A 322 15.74 -14.94 -9.25
C VAL A 322 16.97 -15.61 -9.86
N GLN A 323 18.15 -14.98 -9.81
CA GLN A 323 19.39 -15.61 -10.31
C GLN A 323 19.84 -16.83 -9.48
N LYS A 324 19.41 -16.92 -8.21
CA LYS A 324 19.72 -18.04 -7.30
C LYS A 324 18.54 -18.98 -7.08
N SER A 325 17.40 -18.78 -7.75
CA SER A 325 16.17 -19.56 -7.50
C SER A 325 16.14 -20.94 -8.16
N LYS A 326 17.27 -21.45 -8.67
CA LYS A 326 17.37 -22.85 -9.10
C LYS A 326 17.47 -23.74 -7.86
N SER A 327 16.30 -24.17 -7.38
CA SER A 327 16.07 -25.14 -6.29
C SER A 327 16.71 -24.80 -4.95
N VAL A 328 15.90 -24.51 -3.92
CA VAL A 328 16.37 -24.61 -2.54
C VAL A 328 16.43 -26.10 -2.20
N PRO A 329 17.60 -26.70 -1.92
CA PRO A 329 17.67 -28.11 -1.55
C PRO A 329 16.86 -28.32 -0.26
N LEU A 330 15.99 -29.33 -0.27
CA LEU A 330 15.08 -29.64 0.84
C LEU A 330 15.80 -29.86 2.18
N SER A 331 17.09 -30.24 2.14
CA SER A 331 17.95 -30.39 3.32
C SER A 331 18.22 -29.10 4.08
N LYS A 332 18.03 -27.92 3.45
CA LYS A 332 18.24 -26.62 4.10
C LYS A 332 17.00 -26.09 4.83
N ILE A 333 15.87 -26.79 4.76
CA ILE A 333 14.64 -26.42 5.47
C ILE A 333 14.63 -27.14 6.82
N THR A 334 15.16 -26.49 7.86
CA THR A 334 15.33 -27.09 9.21
C THR A 334 14.05 -27.18 10.02
N VAL A 335 12.99 -26.43 9.67
CA VAL A 335 11.74 -26.37 10.44
C VAL A 335 10.53 -26.49 9.52
N ILE A 336 10.25 -27.71 9.05
CA ILE A 336 9.11 -28.02 8.15
C ILE A 336 7.77 -27.66 8.79
N GLU A 337 7.66 -27.77 10.11
CA GLU A 337 6.45 -27.44 10.86
C GLU A 337 6.04 -25.96 10.76
N SER A 338 7.00 -25.08 10.47
CA SER A 338 6.76 -23.64 10.33
C SER A 338 6.23 -23.24 8.94
N LEU A 339 6.20 -24.17 7.98
CA LEU A 339 5.73 -23.92 6.63
C LEU A 339 4.20 -23.81 6.60
N LYS A 340 3.70 -22.69 6.06
CA LYS A 340 2.26 -22.46 5.84
C LYS A 340 1.77 -23.13 4.55
N VAL A 341 2.06 -24.42 4.39
CA VAL A 341 1.62 -25.24 3.24
C VAL A 341 0.61 -26.31 3.69
N SER A 342 -0.18 -26.86 2.76
CA SER A 342 -1.18 -27.87 3.08
C SER A 342 -0.53 -29.13 3.64
N ASP A 343 -1.26 -29.89 4.47
CA ASP A 343 -0.72 -31.09 5.11
C ASP A 343 -0.32 -32.17 4.09
N GLU A 344 -1.01 -32.23 2.93
CA GLU A 344 -0.60 -33.08 1.80
C GLU A 344 0.79 -32.72 1.27
N THR A 345 1.07 -31.43 1.05
CA THR A 345 2.41 -30.98 0.64
C THR A 345 3.47 -31.20 1.71
N LYS A 346 3.13 -31.09 3.00
CA LYS A 346 4.05 -31.41 4.10
C LYS A 346 4.40 -32.91 4.10
N ALA A 347 3.40 -33.78 3.92
CA ALA A 347 3.60 -35.22 3.83
C ALA A 347 4.48 -35.59 2.63
N LEU A 348 4.28 -34.95 1.48
CA LEU A 348 5.09 -35.16 0.28
C LEU A 348 6.56 -34.77 0.49
N ILE A 349 6.81 -33.64 1.16
CA ILE A 349 8.17 -33.19 1.51
C ILE A 349 8.84 -34.17 2.49
N MET A 350 8.13 -34.60 3.53
CA MET A 350 8.63 -35.57 4.52
C MET A 350 8.97 -36.92 3.87
N ASN A 351 8.07 -37.47 3.03
CA ASN A 351 8.31 -38.72 2.33
C ASN A 351 9.52 -38.63 1.39
N THR A 352 9.68 -37.51 0.68
CA THR A 352 10.83 -37.30 -0.22
C THR A 352 12.16 -37.22 0.55
N GLN A 353 12.18 -36.59 1.73
CA GLN A 353 13.38 -36.55 2.58
C GLN A 353 13.74 -37.94 3.12
N LEU A 354 12.74 -38.75 3.52
CA LEU A 354 12.95 -40.13 3.96
C LEU A 354 13.46 -41.02 2.83
N SER A 355 12.93 -40.89 1.62
CA SER A 355 13.40 -41.63 0.44
C SER A 355 14.86 -41.29 0.08
N ASN A 356 15.24 -40.01 0.19
CA ASN A 356 16.62 -39.59 -0.09
C ASN A 356 17.61 -40.07 1.00
N LEU A 357 17.20 -40.16 2.26
CA LEU A 357 17.99 -40.80 3.32
C LEU A 357 18.21 -42.29 3.05
N HIS A 358 17.19 -42.96 2.48
CA HIS A 358 17.29 -44.38 2.16
C HIS A 358 18.23 -44.65 0.97
N TYR A 359 18.32 -43.71 0.01
CA TYR A 359 19.22 -43.82 -1.15
C TYR A 359 20.70 -43.64 -0.77
N ILE A 360 21.00 -42.74 0.18
CA ILE A 360 22.39 -42.51 0.64
C ILE A 360 22.95 -43.71 1.43
N ASN A 361 22.08 -44.52 2.05
CA ASN A 361 22.51 -45.70 2.79
C ASN A 361 22.74 -46.96 1.93
N HIS A 362 22.35 -46.95 0.65
CA HIS A 362 22.58 -48.09 -0.25
C HIS A 362 23.93 -48.04 -0.99
N ASP A 363 24.60 -46.89 -1.06
CA ASP A 363 25.89 -46.74 -1.76
C ASP A 363 27.13 -47.03 -0.89
N THR A 364 26.96 -47.45 0.38
CA THR A 364 28.10 -47.76 1.28
C THR A 364 28.33 -49.24 1.55
N VAL A 365 27.61 -50.17 0.92
CA VAL A 365 27.86 -51.60 1.10
C VAL A 365 27.73 -52.33 -0.23
N THR A 366 28.88 -52.72 -0.80
CA THR A 366 29.23 -54.05 -1.36
C THR A 366 30.32 -53.90 -2.43
N THR A 367 31.57 -53.62 -2.03
CA THR A 367 32.73 -54.11 -2.77
C THR A 367 33.09 -55.49 -2.21
N VAL A 368 32.39 -56.51 -2.69
CA VAL A 368 32.81 -57.91 -2.52
C VAL A 368 33.27 -58.39 -3.90
N ASN A 369 34.55 -58.73 -3.96
CA ASN A 369 35.24 -59.33 -5.09
C ASN A 369 34.45 -60.50 -5.66
N SER A 370 34.31 -60.54 -7.00
CA SER A 370 33.98 -61.76 -7.73
C SER A 370 34.67 -61.75 -9.09
N ASP A 371 35.92 -62.21 -9.09
CA ASP A 371 36.55 -62.84 -10.26
C ASP A 371 36.04 -64.29 -10.38
N GLY A 372 35.82 -64.75 -11.61
CA GLY A 372 35.62 -66.17 -11.97
C GLY A 372 34.15 -66.53 -12.24
N ILE A 373 33.65 -66.45 -13.48
CA ILE A 373 33.75 -67.48 -14.55
C ILE A 373 33.13 -68.83 -14.10
N GLN A 374 31.94 -69.19 -14.61
CA GLN A 374 31.69 -70.22 -15.65
C GLN A 374 30.22 -70.68 -15.68
N THR A 375 29.62 -70.53 -16.87
CA THR A 375 28.61 -71.36 -17.56
C THR A 375 28.09 -72.65 -16.89
N ILE A 376 26.78 -72.91 -17.02
CA ILE A 376 26.20 -74.07 -17.77
C ILE A 376 24.65 -73.97 -17.78
N ASP A 377 24.13 -73.94 -19.02
CA ASP A 377 22.94 -74.53 -19.63
C ASP A 377 21.73 -75.04 -18.82
N ASP A 378 20.55 -74.58 -19.29
CA ASP A 378 19.35 -75.33 -19.70
C ASP A 378 19.15 -76.78 -19.22
N ALA A 379 18.00 -77.05 -18.57
CA ALA A 379 16.94 -77.92 -19.13
C ALA A 379 15.84 -78.27 -18.09
N GLN A 380 14.59 -78.08 -18.56
CA GLN A 380 13.31 -78.75 -18.20
C GLN A 380 12.68 -78.50 -16.82
#